data_AF-A0A6V7XYG7-F1
#
_entry.id   AF-A0A6V7XYG7-F1
#
_cell.length_a   1.000
_cell.length_b   1.000
_cell.length_c   1.000
_cell.angle_alpha   90.00
_cell.angle_beta   90.00
_cell.angle_gamma   90.00
#
_symmetry.space_group_name_H-M   'P 1'
#
loop_
_entity.id
_entity.type
_entity.pdbx_description
1 polymer ?
#
loop_
_entity_poly.entity_id
_entity_poly.type
_entity_poly.pdbx_seq_one_letter_code
_entity_poly.pdbx_strand_id
1 'polypeptide(L)'
;MKSSPSGQDVSSPAGVHFISPPERQRGDNSSSNVGFFIKRRWRCIFGVLSALLMATAVILGSFIVFMILMSEAKRRAKTEETQYLKGLVDTINNASDVRWKARFNPFGIRVQDFSHKSLKNLTAIKEYVAHLERFFDSPRMKEHLK
;
A
#
# COMPACT_ATOMS: atom_id res chain seq x y z
N MET A 1 -40.86 82.07 -81.42
CA MET A 1 -42.04 82.64 -80.72
C MET A 1 -43.10 81.57 -80.64
N LYS A 2 -43.84 81.49 -79.51
CA LYS A 2 -44.88 80.48 -79.17
C LYS A 2 -44.38 79.03 -79.05
N SER A 3 -44.90 78.16 -78.17
CA SER A 3 -45.31 78.27 -76.74
C SER A 3 -45.90 76.92 -76.31
N SER A 4 -45.48 76.39 -75.15
CA SER A 4 -46.17 75.33 -74.36
C SER A 4 -47.58 75.80 -73.92
N PRO A 5 -48.46 75.01 -73.27
CA PRO A 5 -48.30 73.71 -72.56
C PRO A 5 -49.27 72.63 -73.13
N SER A 6 -49.89 71.64 -72.46
CA SER A 6 -50.00 71.18 -71.05
C SER A 6 -50.50 69.72 -71.00
N GLY A 7 -50.25 68.97 -69.92
CA GLY A 7 -50.94 67.70 -69.65
C GLY A 7 -50.26 66.77 -68.64
N GLN A 8 -50.47 67.01 -67.34
CA GLN A 8 -50.34 65.98 -66.29
C GLN A 8 -51.57 65.04 -66.41
N ASP A 9 -51.61 63.79 -65.91
CA ASP A 9 -51.56 63.48 -64.48
C ASP A 9 -51.49 61.97 -64.16
N VAL A 10 -51.03 61.68 -62.93
CA VAL A 10 -51.37 60.54 -62.05
C VAL A 10 -51.23 59.09 -62.57
N SER A 11 -50.28 58.35 -61.97
CA SER A 11 -50.58 57.15 -61.14
C SER A 11 -49.32 56.55 -60.50
N SER A 12 -49.13 56.78 -59.20
CA SER A 12 -48.22 55.97 -58.36
C SER A 12 -48.94 54.69 -57.91
N PRO A 13 -48.22 53.56 -57.81
CA PRO A 13 -48.44 52.60 -56.74
C PRO A 13 -47.29 52.64 -55.74
N ALA A 14 -47.63 52.77 -54.45
CA ALA A 14 -46.76 52.35 -53.37
C ALA A 14 -46.37 50.86 -53.60
N GLY A 15 -45.16 50.41 -53.28
CA GLY A 15 -44.41 50.77 -52.08
C GLY A 15 -44.53 49.63 -51.06
N VAL A 16 -43.93 48.47 -51.40
CA VAL A 16 -43.70 47.37 -50.46
C VAL A 16 -42.23 46.98 -50.56
N HIS A 17 -41.37 47.77 -49.93
CA HIS A 17 -39.97 47.39 -49.73
C HIS A 17 -39.95 46.32 -48.64
N PHE A 18 -39.74 45.06 -49.03
CA PHE A 18 -39.59 43.97 -48.06
C PHE A 18 -38.26 44.16 -47.32
N ILE A 19 -38.32 44.72 -46.11
CA ILE A 19 -37.15 44.83 -45.23
C ILE A 19 -36.90 43.43 -44.66
N SER A 20 -35.97 42.70 -45.27
CA SER A 20 -35.41 41.49 -44.67
C SER A 20 -34.91 41.81 -43.26
N PRO A 21 -35.27 41.03 -42.23
CA PRO A 21 -34.76 41.27 -40.89
C PRO A 21 -33.22 41.18 -40.90
N PRO A 22 -32.50 42.03 -40.16
CA PRO A 22 -31.06 41.95 -40.09
C PRO A 22 -30.68 40.58 -39.52
N GLU A 23 -30.05 39.76 -40.35
CA GLU A 23 -29.49 38.48 -39.95
C GLU A 23 -28.51 38.75 -38.81
N ARG A 24 -28.90 38.38 -37.59
CA ARG A 24 -27.99 38.44 -36.44
C ARG A 24 -26.89 37.43 -36.70
N GLN A 25 -25.79 37.90 -37.31
CA GLN A 25 -24.49 37.25 -37.18
C GLN A 25 -24.15 37.22 -35.70
N ARG A 26 -24.56 36.13 -35.05
CA ARG A 26 -24.14 35.74 -33.72
C ARG A 26 -22.68 35.36 -33.86
N GLY A 27 -21.80 36.35 -33.81
CA GLY A 27 -20.38 36.17 -33.99
C GLY A 27 -19.84 35.22 -32.92
N ASP A 28 -19.52 34.00 -33.31
CA ASP A 28 -18.89 32.96 -32.47
C ASP A 28 -17.41 33.28 -32.16
N ASN A 29 -17.11 34.55 -31.90
CA ASN A 29 -15.78 35.06 -31.57
C ASN A 29 -15.45 34.94 -30.07
N SER A 30 -16.29 34.27 -29.28
CA SER A 30 -16.07 34.03 -27.84
C SER A 30 -15.33 32.70 -27.54
N SER A 31 -15.19 31.80 -28.52
CA SER A 31 -14.62 30.45 -28.32
C SER A 31 -13.08 30.41 -28.36
N SER A 32 -12.44 31.31 -29.13
CA SER A 32 -10.98 31.31 -29.34
C SER A 32 -10.19 31.71 -28.09
N ASN A 33 -10.67 32.71 -27.32
CA ASN A 33 -9.98 33.19 -26.12
C ASN A 33 -9.99 32.16 -24.98
N VAL A 34 -11.13 31.53 -24.68
CA VAL A 34 -11.20 30.48 -23.65
C VAL A 34 -10.32 29.29 -24.00
N GLY A 35 -10.30 28.86 -25.27
CA GLY A 35 -9.43 27.77 -25.74
C GLY A 35 -7.94 28.05 -25.56
N PHE A 36 -7.49 29.29 -25.73
CA PHE A 36 -6.08 29.67 -25.59
C PHE A 36 -5.59 29.63 -24.14
N PHE A 37 -6.34 30.19 -23.19
CA PHE A 37 -5.98 30.16 -21.76
C PHE A 37 -6.01 28.73 -21.20
N ILE A 38 -6.97 27.90 -21.63
CA ILE A 38 -7.03 26.48 -21.27
C ILE A 38 -5.81 25.74 -21.83
N LYS A 39 -5.52 25.82 -23.14
CA LYS A 39 -4.30 25.20 -23.73
C LYS A 39 -2.98 25.66 -23.12
N ARG A 40 -2.90 26.88 -22.57
CA ARG A 40 -1.69 27.37 -21.88
C ARG A 40 -1.57 26.80 -20.46
N ARG A 41 -2.67 26.73 -19.69
CA ARG A 41 -2.68 26.10 -18.35
C ARG A 41 -2.37 24.61 -18.38
N TRP A 42 -2.92 23.86 -19.33
CA TRP A 42 -2.70 22.41 -19.43
C TRP A 42 -1.23 22.06 -19.72
N ARG A 43 -0.52 22.87 -20.52
CA ARG A 43 0.93 22.70 -20.75
C ARG A 43 1.76 22.83 -19.45
N CYS A 44 1.41 23.76 -18.57
CA CYS A 44 2.05 23.88 -17.26
C CYS A 44 1.72 22.68 -16.35
N ILE A 45 0.47 22.22 -16.34
CA ILE A 45 0.04 21.06 -15.53
C ILE A 45 0.79 19.79 -15.96
N PHE A 46 0.90 19.50 -17.26
CA PHE A 46 1.68 18.36 -17.76
C PHE A 46 3.17 18.49 -17.45
N GLY A 47 3.74 19.70 -17.51
CA GLY A 47 5.13 19.95 -17.11
C GLY A 47 5.38 19.64 -15.63
N VAL A 48 4.51 20.14 -14.74
CA VAL A 48 4.60 19.87 -13.28
C VAL A 48 4.37 18.39 -12.98
N LEU A 49 3.40 17.74 -13.63
CA LEU A 49 3.15 16.31 -13.46
C LEU A 49 4.34 15.46 -13.93
N SER A 50 4.96 15.80 -15.07
CA SER A 50 6.17 15.15 -15.58
C SER A 50 7.35 15.32 -14.62
N ALA A 51 7.58 16.54 -14.12
CA ALA A 51 8.63 16.80 -13.13
C ALA A 51 8.39 16.02 -11.81
N LEU A 52 7.14 15.94 -11.36
CA LEU A 52 6.76 15.15 -10.18
C LEU A 52 7.05 13.65 -10.39
N LEU A 53 6.67 13.09 -11.53
CA LEU A 53 6.92 11.69 -11.89
C LEU A 53 8.41 11.36 -12.02
N MET A 54 9.21 12.27 -12.58
CA MET A 54 10.66 12.11 -12.63
C MET A 54 11.29 12.17 -11.23
N ALA A 55 10.84 13.09 -10.37
CA ALA A 55 11.31 13.18 -8.99
C ALA A 55 10.95 11.92 -8.18
N THR A 56 9.72 11.41 -8.28
CA THR A 56 9.32 10.18 -7.58
C THR A 56 10.06 8.95 -8.10
N ALA A 57 10.31 8.86 -9.41
CA ALA A 57 11.11 7.77 -9.99
C ALA A 57 12.55 7.76 -9.44
N VAL A 58 13.20 8.92 -9.33
CA VAL A 58 14.55 9.04 -8.75
C VAL A 58 14.54 8.68 -7.25
N ILE A 59 13.55 9.13 -6.49
CA ILE A 59 13.42 8.80 -5.06
C ILE A 59 13.19 7.30 -4.86
N LEU A 60 12.32 6.66 -5.66
CA LEU A 60 12.07 5.23 -5.58
C LEU A 60 13.31 4.42 -5.96
N GLY A 61 14.01 4.81 -7.03
CA GLY A 61 15.26 4.17 -7.45
C GLY A 61 16.34 4.23 -6.37
N SER A 62 16.56 5.40 -5.75
CA SER A 62 17.53 5.55 -4.67
C SER A 62 17.13 4.76 -3.42
N PHE A 63 15.85 4.72 -3.07
CA PHE A 63 15.34 3.95 -1.93
C PHE A 63 15.50 2.43 -2.13
N ILE A 64 15.28 1.91 -3.35
CA ILE A 64 15.49 0.50 -3.68
C ILE A 64 16.97 0.12 -3.54
N VAL A 65 17.89 0.92 -4.08
CA VAL A 65 19.34 0.69 -3.96
C VAL A 65 19.77 0.74 -2.49
N PHE A 66 19.28 1.72 -1.73
CA PHE A 66 19.55 1.83 -0.29
C PHE A 66 19.04 0.61 0.49
N MET A 67 17.83 0.12 0.20
CA MET A 67 17.28 -1.09 0.81
C MET A 67 18.11 -2.34 0.49
N ILE A 68 18.61 -2.49 -0.75
CA ILE A 68 19.50 -3.61 -1.12
C ILE A 68 20.79 -3.55 -0.29
N LEU A 69 21.51 -2.43 -0.32
CA LEU A 69 22.76 -2.24 0.42
C LEU A 69 22.58 -2.47 1.94
N MET A 70 21.50 -1.92 2.52
CA MET A 70 21.19 -2.11 3.94
C MET A 70 20.79 -3.57 4.25
N SER A 71 20.17 -4.28 3.31
CA SER A 71 19.87 -5.71 3.46
C SER A 71 21.13 -6.56 3.41
N GLU A 72 22.12 -6.22 2.57
CA GLU A 72 23.41 -6.90 2.53
C GLU A 72 24.21 -6.67 3.80
N ALA A 73 24.28 -5.43 4.30
CA ALA A 73 24.92 -5.13 5.59
C ALA A 73 24.28 -5.94 6.74
N LYS A 74 22.95 -5.99 6.80
CA LYS A 74 22.21 -6.81 7.78
C LYS A 74 22.44 -8.32 7.60
N ARG A 75 22.62 -8.81 6.37
CA ARG A 75 22.96 -10.22 6.09
C ARG A 75 24.38 -10.54 6.55
N ARG A 76 25.37 -9.70 6.26
CA ARG A 76 26.78 -9.89 6.67
C ARG A 76 26.92 -9.96 8.19
N ALA A 77 26.34 -9.00 8.92
CA ALA A 77 26.34 -8.99 10.38
C ALA A 77 25.75 -10.28 11.00
N LYS A 78 24.62 -10.77 10.46
CA LYS A 78 24.05 -12.06 10.88
C LYS A 78 24.94 -13.26 10.53
N THR A 79 25.60 -13.25 9.37
CA THR A 79 26.53 -14.32 9.00
C THR A 79 27.70 -14.39 9.97
N GLU A 80 28.32 -13.25 10.29
CA GLU A 80 29.44 -13.16 11.24
C GLU A 80 29.05 -13.63 12.65
N GLU A 81 27.90 -13.16 13.17
CA GLU A 81 27.36 -13.62 14.46
C GLU A 81 27.11 -15.15 14.48
N THR A 82 26.49 -15.69 13.43
CA THR A 82 26.24 -17.14 13.34
C THR A 82 27.53 -17.96 13.15
N GLN A 83 28.57 -17.41 12.52
CA GLN A 83 29.88 -18.06 12.40
C GLN A 83 30.59 -18.11 13.75
N TYR A 84 30.58 -17.02 14.51
CA TYR A 84 31.15 -16.97 15.87
C TYR A 84 30.47 -17.98 16.80
N LEU A 85 29.13 -18.02 16.81
CA LEU A 85 28.35 -18.97 17.60
C LEU A 85 28.58 -20.44 17.19
N LYS A 86 28.77 -20.73 15.90
CA LYS A 86 29.16 -22.07 15.43
C LYS A 86 30.56 -22.45 15.94
N GLY A 87 31.53 -21.55 15.84
CA GLY A 87 32.89 -21.77 16.34
C GLY A 87 32.91 -22.11 17.83
N LEU A 88 32.13 -21.39 18.66
CA LEU A 88 31.96 -21.71 20.08
C LEU A 88 31.38 -23.12 20.31
N VAL A 89 30.32 -23.48 19.58
CA VAL A 89 29.71 -24.82 19.65
C VAL A 89 30.69 -25.91 19.24
N ASP A 90 31.48 -25.68 18.20
CA ASP A 90 32.49 -26.64 17.73
C ASP A 90 33.66 -26.75 18.71
N THR A 91 34.10 -25.66 19.35
CA THR A 91 35.10 -25.70 20.44
C THR A 91 34.62 -26.54 21.62
N ILE A 92 33.36 -26.37 22.05
CA ILE A 92 32.78 -27.17 23.15
C ILE A 92 32.65 -28.64 22.73
N ASN A 93 32.23 -28.93 21.50
CA ASN A 93 32.05 -30.29 20.97
C ASN A 93 33.36 -31.05 20.76
N ASN A 94 34.48 -30.34 20.59
CA ASN A 94 35.81 -30.92 20.41
C ASN A 94 36.60 -31.01 21.73
N ALA A 95 36.09 -30.47 22.84
CA ALA A 95 36.70 -30.62 24.16
C ALA A 95 36.52 -32.05 24.68
N SER A 96 37.63 -32.70 25.08
CA SER A 96 37.66 -34.12 25.49
C SER A 96 36.91 -34.45 26.78
N ASP A 97 36.52 -33.43 27.56
CA ASP A 97 35.90 -33.55 28.89
C ASP A 97 34.36 -33.57 28.83
N VAL A 98 33.75 -33.41 27.65
CA VAL A 98 32.29 -33.22 27.51
C VAL A 98 31.61 -34.47 26.95
N ARG A 99 30.87 -35.20 27.81
CA ARG A 99 30.10 -36.40 27.42
C ARG A 99 28.92 -36.10 26.48
N TRP A 100 28.49 -34.83 26.37
CA TRP A 100 27.34 -34.39 25.58
C TRP A 100 27.77 -33.41 24.48
N LYS A 101 27.00 -33.32 23.38
CA LYS A 101 27.29 -32.43 22.26
C LYS A 101 26.27 -31.29 22.16
N ALA A 102 26.76 -30.06 22.13
CA ALA A 102 25.98 -28.88 21.81
C ALA A 102 25.56 -28.89 20.33
N ARG A 103 24.33 -28.45 20.03
CA ARG A 103 23.88 -28.20 18.66
C ARG A 103 23.64 -26.71 18.46
N PHE A 104 24.27 -26.13 17.43
CA PHE A 104 24.02 -24.74 17.05
C PHE A 104 22.59 -24.59 16.52
N ASN A 105 21.87 -23.58 17.02
CA ASN A 105 20.52 -23.25 16.61
C ASN A 105 20.47 -21.80 16.10
N PRO A 106 20.33 -21.56 14.78
CA PRO A 106 20.36 -20.22 14.20
C PRO A 106 19.13 -19.36 14.53
N PHE A 107 18.06 -19.95 15.10
CA PHE A 107 16.80 -19.23 15.34
C PHE A 107 16.64 -18.72 16.78
N GLY A 108 17.53 -19.07 17.72
CA GLY A 108 17.49 -18.62 19.12
C GLY A 108 16.29 -19.10 19.95
N ILE A 109 15.21 -19.56 19.31
CA ILE A 109 14.09 -20.26 19.94
C ILE A 109 14.68 -21.48 20.65
N ARG A 110 14.62 -21.52 21.99
CA ARG A 110 14.90 -22.76 22.73
C ARG A 110 13.95 -23.80 22.16
N VAL A 111 14.50 -24.78 21.44
CA VAL A 111 13.72 -25.90 20.91
C VAL A 111 13.31 -26.72 22.13
N GLN A 112 12.17 -26.35 22.72
CA GLN A 112 11.45 -27.16 23.71
C GLN A 112 10.73 -28.31 22.99
N ASP A 113 11.40 -28.93 22.02
CA ASP A 113 11.08 -30.28 21.59
C ASP A 113 11.57 -31.23 22.68
N PHE A 114 10.93 -31.14 23.84
CA PHE A 114 10.59 -32.30 24.65
C PHE A 114 9.58 -33.15 23.86
N SER A 115 9.93 -33.51 22.62
CA SER A 115 9.22 -34.41 21.72
C SER A 115 9.44 -35.88 22.13
N HIS A 116 9.72 -36.11 23.42
CA HIS A 116 9.06 -37.21 24.08
C HIS A 116 7.57 -37.07 23.77
N LYS A 117 7.05 -38.00 22.97
CA LYS A 117 5.65 -38.38 23.05
C LYS A 117 5.45 -38.93 24.46
N SER A 118 5.30 -38.01 25.42
CA SER A 118 4.47 -38.25 26.56
C SER A 118 3.09 -38.52 25.97
N LEU A 119 2.81 -39.80 25.72
CA LEU A 119 1.51 -40.32 26.12
C LEU A 119 1.42 -39.97 27.61
N LYS A 120 0.91 -38.77 27.89
CA LYS A 120 0.27 -38.45 29.16
C LYS A 120 -0.83 -39.49 29.21
N ASN A 121 -0.57 -40.55 29.97
CA ASN A 121 -1.41 -41.71 30.00
C ASN A 121 -2.71 -41.25 30.67
N LEU A 122 -3.66 -40.80 29.86
CA LEU A 122 -4.88 -40.11 30.32
C LEU A 122 -5.66 -41.02 31.28
N THR A 123 -5.54 -42.34 31.09
CA THR A 123 -6.01 -43.38 32.00
C THR A 123 -5.32 -43.27 33.37
N ALA A 124 -3.99 -43.28 33.44
CA ALA A 124 -3.25 -43.14 34.71
C ALA A 124 -3.51 -41.80 35.42
N ILE A 125 -3.70 -40.71 34.67
CA ILE A 125 -4.08 -39.41 35.24
C ILE A 125 -5.50 -39.48 35.84
N LYS A 126 -6.46 -40.08 35.12
CA LYS A 126 -7.83 -40.28 35.63
C LYS A 126 -7.88 -41.21 36.85
N GLU A 127 -7.09 -42.27 36.85
CA GLU A 127 -6.96 -43.20 37.99
C GLU A 127 -6.43 -42.49 39.23
N TYR A 128 -5.41 -41.61 39.07
CA TYR A 128 -4.86 -40.85 40.18
C TYR A 128 -5.83 -39.79 40.71
N VAL A 129 -6.58 -39.11 39.83
CA VAL A 129 -7.65 -38.19 40.23
C VAL A 129 -8.75 -38.92 41.02
N ALA A 130 -9.22 -40.08 40.53
CA ALA A 130 -10.21 -40.89 41.24
C ALA A 130 -9.69 -41.45 42.58
N HIS A 131 -8.38 -41.66 42.73
CA HIS A 131 -7.76 -42.02 44.01
C HIS A 131 -7.78 -40.83 44.98
N LEU A 132 -7.43 -39.63 44.50
CA LEU A 132 -7.46 -38.40 45.30
C LEU A 132 -8.88 -38.06 45.78
N GLU A 133 -9.89 -38.16 44.91
CA GLU A 133 -11.30 -37.97 45.29
C GLU A 133 -11.71 -38.91 46.45
N ARG A 134 -11.42 -40.21 46.34
CA ARG A 134 -11.68 -41.19 47.41
C ARG A 134 -10.90 -40.91 48.70
N PHE A 135 -9.70 -40.35 48.60
CA PHE A 135 -8.88 -39.99 49.75
C PHE A 135 -9.48 -38.78 50.49
N PHE A 136 -9.90 -37.74 49.76
CA PHE A 136 -10.62 -36.59 50.33
C PHE A 136 -12.01 -36.97 50.86
N ASP A 137 -12.67 -37.95 50.24
CA ASP A 137 -13.95 -38.47 50.75
C ASP A 137 -13.82 -39.33 52.01
N SER A 138 -12.61 -39.78 52.37
CA SER A 138 -12.39 -40.68 53.50
C SER A 138 -12.72 -40.00 54.85
N PRO A 139 -13.27 -40.73 55.84
CA PRO A 139 -13.63 -40.16 57.14
C PRO A 139 -12.44 -39.48 57.83
N ARG A 140 -11.26 -40.08 57.72
CA ARG A 140 -10.01 -39.61 58.33
C ARG A 140 -9.51 -38.29 57.72
N MET A 141 -9.80 -38.02 56.45
CA MET A 141 -9.46 -36.75 55.81
C MET A 141 -10.51 -35.68 56.10
N LYS A 142 -11.79 -36.05 56.13
CA LYS A 142 -12.90 -35.17 56.55
C LYS A 142 -12.78 -34.73 58.02
N GLU A 143 -12.21 -35.57 58.87
CA GLU A 143 -11.85 -35.23 60.26
C GLU A 143 -10.65 -34.29 60.35
N HIS A 144 -9.67 -34.40 59.43
CA HIS A 144 -8.51 -33.50 59.38
C HIS A 144 -8.80 -32.13 58.75
N LEU A 145 -9.87 -32.01 57.97
CA LEU A 145 -10.32 -30.78 57.30
C LEU A 145 -11.38 -29.98 58.09
N LYS A 146 -11.63 -30.33 59.36
CA LYS A 146 -12.69 -29.79 60.20
C LYS A 146 -12.16 -29.12 61.47
#